data_AF-A0A972X4I9-F1
#
_entry.id   AF-A0A972X4I9-F1
#
_cell.length_a   1.000
_cell.length_b   1.000
_cell.length_c   1.000
_cell.angle_alpha   90.00
_cell.angle_beta   90.00
_cell.angle_gamma   90.00
#
_symmetry.space_group_name_H-M   'P 1'
#
loop_
_entity.id
_entity.type
_entity.pdbx_description
1 polymer ?
#
loop_
_entity_poly.entity_id
_entity_poly.type
_entity_poly.pdbx_seq_one_letter_code
_entity_poly.pdbx_strand_id
1 'polypeptide(L)'
;MNAITAHEPRPLLILGARSFAREVADLVSDVPHLQLAGFVENTDQALCSEPIDGLPVYWVDEISGMAATHWCVCAFGSTLRIAFIRQAEAMGFRFASVIHPTARISRRSIIGDGSIISSGVQIAAKGVPAVVLKHGVNGL
;
A
#
# COMPACT_ATOMS: atom_id res chain seq x y z
N MET A 1 -4.94 15.16 28.19
CA MET A 1 -5.42 13.77 28.05
C MET A 1 -6.10 13.65 26.70
N ASN A 2 -5.54 12.89 25.77
CA ASN A 2 -6.28 12.28 24.66
C ASN A 2 -5.63 10.91 24.47
N ALA A 3 -6.42 9.86 24.73
CA ALA A 3 -5.99 8.49 24.61
C ALA A 3 -5.66 8.23 23.15
N ILE A 4 -4.36 8.05 22.86
CA ILE A 4 -3.94 7.43 21.62
C ILE A 4 -4.27 5.95 21.82
N THR A 5 -5.47 5.54 21.43
CA THR A 5 -5.79 4.11 21.30
C THR A 5 -4.77 3.56 20.32
N ALA A 6 -3.85 2.73 20.80
CA ALA A 6 -3.00 1.92 19.95
C ALA A 6 -3.94 1.16 19.01
N HIS A 7 -4.02 1.61 17.75
CA HIS A 7 -4.67 0.80 16.73
C HIS A 7 -3.79 -0.44 16.60
N GLU A 8 -4.38 -1.61 16.87
CA GLU A 8 -3.72 -2.87 16.54
C GLU A 8 -3.18 -2.79 15.10
N PRO A 9 -1.96 -3.30 14.84
CA PRO A 9 -1.41 -3.29 13.49
C PRO A 9 -2.40 -3.99 12.57
N ARG A 10 -2.97 -3.24 11.63
CA ARG A 10 -3.90 -3.79 10.66
C ARG A 10 -3.10 -4.54 9.61
N PRO A 11 -3.44 -5.80 9.30
CA PRO A 11 -2.71 -6.53 8.28
C PRO A 11 -2.83 -5.83 6.92
N LEU A 12 -1.75 -5.90 6.13
CA LEU A 12 -1.58 -5.18 4.88
C LEU A 12 -1.73 -6.15 3.71
N LEU A 13 -2.55 -5.79 2.72
CA LEU A 13 -2.60 -6.43 1.42
C LEU A 13 -1.83 -5.60 0.40
N ILE A 14 -1.02 -6.25 -0.43
CA ILE A 14 -0.42 -5.61 -1.61
C ILE A 14 -1.32 -5.85 -2.81
N LEU A 15 -1.84 -4.76 -3.40
CA LEU A 15 -2.55 -4.84 -4.69
C LEU A 15 -1.53 -4.98 -5.82
N GLY A 16 -1.43 -6.18 -6.35
CA GLY A 16 -0.47 -6.64 -7.35
C GLY A 16 0.19 -7.96 -6.93
N ALA A 17 0.43 -8.86 -7.88
CA ALA A 17 1.08 -10.16 -7.66
C ALA A 17 2.28 -10.40 -8.59
N ARG A 18 2.92 -9.31 -9.06
CA ARG A 18 4.06 -9.35 -10.01
C ARG A 18 5.36 -8.83 -9.37
N SER A 19 6.43 -8.65 -10.15
CA SER A 19 7.77 -8.31 -9.66
C SER A 19 7.79 -7.13 -8.69
N PHE A 20 7.11 -6.03 -9.01
CA PHE A 20 7.06 -4.85 -8.14
C PHE A 20 6.35 -5.12 -6.81
N ALA A 21 5.38 -6.05 -6.77
CA ALA A 21 4.74 -6.46 -5.51
C ALA A 21 5.73 -7.17 -4.57
N ARG A 22 6.68 -7.95 -5.13
CA ARG A 22 7.75 -8.59 -4.34
C ARG A 22 8.74 -7.58 -3.78
N GLU A 23 9.09 -6.56 -4.57
CA GLU A 23 9.92 -5.44 -4.09
C GLU A 23 9.23 -4.66 -2.95
N VAL A 24 7.91 -4.42 -3.07
CA VAL A 24 7.13 -3.78 -2.01
C VAL A 24 7.01 -4.70 -0.79
N ALA A 25 6.92 -6.01 -0.96
CA ALA A 25 6.89 -6.97 0.15
C ALA A 25 8.21 -6.96 0.95
N ASP A 26 9.35 -6.95 0.26
CA ASP A 26 10.68 -6.79 0.86
C ASP A 26 10.74 -5.48 1.66
N LEU A 27 10.33 -4.37 1.06
CA LEU A 27 10.24 -3.06 1.71
C LEU A 27 9.32 -3.07 2.94
N VAL A 28 8.18 -3.76 2.89
CA VAL A 28 7.25 -3.89 4.02
C VAL A 28 7.91 -4.65 5.18
N SER A 29 8.74 -5.65 4.88
CA SER A 29 9.44 -6.46 5.91
C SER A 29 10.42 -5.62 6.75
N ASP A 30 10.95 -4.53 6.19
CA ASP A 30 11.82 -3.58 6.88
C ASP A 30 11.06 -2.55 7.75
N VAL A 31 9.72 -2.53 7.72
CA VAL A 31 8.90 -1.54 8.43
C VAL A 31 8.26 -2.18 9.68
N PRO A 32 8.74 -1.86 10.91
CA PRO A 32 8.41 -2.65 12.12
C PRO A 32 6.93 -2.73 12.53
N HIS A 33 6.06 -1.89 11.96
CA HIS A 33 4.64 -1.80 12.32
C HIS A 33 3.70 -2.25 11.20
N LEU A 34 4.25 -2.67 10.06
CA LEU A 34 3.47 -3.23 8.97
C LEU A 34 3.57 -4.75 9.02
N GLN A 35 2.44 -5.42 8.78
CA GLN A 35 2.36 -6.87 8.71
C GLN A 35 1.73 -7.25 7.39
N LEU A 36 2.52 -7.83 6.48
CA LEU A 36 2.01 -8.31 5.19
C LEU A 36 1.12 -9.55 5.40
N ALA A 37 -0.09 -9.52 4.87
CA ALA A 37 -1.10 -10.58 4.96
C ALA A 37 -1.27 -11.35 3.65
N GLY A 38 -0.85 -10.78 2.53
CA GLY A 38 -0.99 -11.40 1.22
C GLY A 38 -0.98 -10.38 0.07
N PHE A 39 -1.20 -10.92 -1.11
CA PHE A 39 -1.23 -10.18 -2.37
C PHE A 39 -2.62 -10.27 -3.00
N VAL A 40 -2.92 -9.36 -3.92
CA VAL A 40 -4.21 -9.31 -4.62
C VAL A 40 -3.96 -9.15 -6.10
N GLU A 41 -4.61 -9.95 -6.94
CA GLU A 41 -4.53 -9.87 -8.39
C GLU A 41 -5.93 -9.59 -8.99
N ASN A 42 -5.96 -8.84 -10.09
CA ASN A 42 -7.21 -8.45 -10.76
C ASN A 42 -7.15 -8.57 -12.30
N THR A 43 -6.07 -9.08 -12.86
CA THR A 43 -5.86 -9.22 -14.31
C THR A 43 -5.59 -10.64 -14.77
N ASP A 44 -4.93 -11.46 -13.93
CA ASP A 44 -4.52 -12.81 -14.29
C ASP A 44 -4.75 -13.77 -13.13
N GLN A 45 -5.89 -14.46 -13.17
CA GLN A 45 -6.30 -15.37 -12.11
C GLN A 45 -5.32 -16.55 -11.93
N ALA A 46 -4.51 -16.89 -12.95
CA ALA A 46 -3.51 -17.95 -12.82
C ALA A 46 -2.44 -17.62 -11.77
N LEU A 47 -2.19 -16.33 -11.50
CA LEU A 47 -1.26 -15.90 -10.45
C LEU A 47 -1.81 -16.13 -9.03
N CYS A 48 -3.09 -16.44 -8.88
CA CYS A 48 -3.70 -16.78 -7.59
C CYS A 48 -3.53 -18.26 -7.22
N SER A 49 -2.99 -19.08 -8.14
CA SER A 49 -2.87 -20.53 -7.93
C SER A 49 -1.74 -20.90 -6.96
N GLU A 50 -0.71 -20.07 -6.85
CA GLU A 50 0.47 -20.32 -6.03
C GLU A 50 0.74 -19.15 -5.08
N PRO A 51 1.18 -19.42 -3.84
CA PRO A 51 1.55 -18.36 -2.91
C PRO A 51 2.82 -17.63 -3.35
N ILE A 52 2.91 -16.37 -2.97
CA ILE A 52 4.14 -15.57 -3.11
C ILE A 52 4.85 -15.58 -1.76
N ASP A 53 6.02 -16.20 -1.70
CA ASP A 53 6.87 -16.27 -0.50
C ASP A 53 6.12 -16.82 0.74
N GLY A 54 5.25 -17.81 0.48
CA GLY A 54 4.43 -18.47 1.51
C GLY A 54 3.15 -17.71 1.90
N LEU A 55 2.87 -16.56 1.28
CA LEU A 55 1.68 -15.76 1.52
C LEU A 55 0.62 -15.96 0.42
N PRO A 56 -0.67 -15.90 0.77
CA PRO A 56 -1.76 -16.09 -0.18
C PRO A 56 -1.80 -14.97 -1.23
N VAL A 57 -2.25 -15.34 -2.43
CA VAL A 57 -2.59 -14.40 -3.50
C VAL A 57 -4.09 -14.54 -3.75
N TYR A 58 -4.84 -13.49 -3.44
CA TYR A 58 -6.30 -13.47 -3.58
C TYR A 58 -6.72 -12.94 -4.94
N TRP A 59 -7.84 -13.46 -5.46
CA TRP A 59 -8.55 -12.76 -6.51
C TRP A 59 -9.30 -11.57 -5.93
N VAL A 60 -9.28 -10.43 -6.63
CA VAL A 60 -9.85 -9.16 -6.13
C VAL A 60 -11.31 -9.24 -5.67
N ASP A 61 -12.12 -10.12 -6.24
CA ASP A 61 -13.54 -10.23 -5.87
C ASP A 61 -13.74 -10.93 -4.50
N GLU A 62 -12.72 -11.62 -4.00
CA GLU A 62 -12.77 -12.43 -2.79
C GLU A 62 -12.45 -11.63 -1.52
N ILE A 63 -11.84 -10.43 -1.67
CA ILE A 63 -11.27 -9.69 -0.54
C ILE A 63 -12.22 -8.65 0.07
N SER A 64 -13.41 -8.42 -0.48
CA SER A 64 -14.32 -7.36 0.00
C SER A 64 -14.64 -7.44 1.50
N GLY A 65 -14.77 -8.66 2.05
CA GLY A 65 -14.98 -8.90 3.48
C GLY A 65 -13.80 -8.52 4.38
N MET A 66 -12.61 -8.28 3.80
CA MET A 66 -11.39 -7.91 4.53
C MET A 66 -11.25 -6.39 4.70
N ALA A 67 -12.04 -5.57 4.01
CA ALA A 67 -11.91 -4.11 4.01
C ALA A 67 -12.02 -3.46 5.40
N ALA A 68 -12.77 -4.08 6.32
CA ALA A 68 -12.92 -3.57 7.68
C ALA A 68 -11.67 -3.80 8.55
N THR A 69 -10.91 -4.86 8.26
CA THR A 69 -9.80 -5.35 9.10
C THR A 69 -8.43 -5.12 8.49
N HIS A 70 -8.32 -5.02 7.16
CA HIS A 70 -7.07 -4.89 6.42
C HIS A 70 -6.89 -3.49 5.82
N TRP A 71 -5.63 -3.12 5.62
CA TRP A 71 -5.24 -2.00 4.78
C TRP A 71 -4.66 -2.50 3.46
N CYS A 72 -4.58 -1.61 2.47
CA CYS A 72 -3.97 -1.91 1.18
C CYS A 72 -2.78 -1.00 0.88
N VAL A 73 -1.87 -1.47 0.05
CA VAL A 73 -0.90 -0.65 -0.70
C VAL A 73 -0.89 -1.12 -2.15
N CYS A 74 -0.83 -0.21 -3.12
CA CYS A 74 -0.85 -0.60 -4.53
C CYS A 74 0.56 -0.68 -5.12
N ALA A 75 0.98 -1.89 -5.49
CA ALA A 75 2.27 -2.16 -6.11
C ALA A 75 2.14 -2.28 -7.64
N PHE A 76 1.72 -1.18 -8.28
CA PHE A 76 1.73 -1.03 -9.74
C PHE A 76 2.57 0.19 -10.14
N GLY A 77 3.64 -0.06 -10.91
CA GLY A 77 4.52 1.02 -11.42
C GLY A 77 3.92 1.86 -12.55
N SER A 78 2.81 1.41 -13.16
CA SER A 78 2.14 2.12 -14.26
C SER A 78 0.90 2.89 -13.80
N THR A 79 0.28 3.66 -14.70
CA THR A 79 -0.99 4.37 -14.44
C THR A 79 -2.18 3.43 -14.27
N LEU A 80 -2.06 2.16 -14.65
CA LEU A 80 -3.09 1.13 -14.44
C LEU A 80 -3.44 0.96 -12.95
N ARG A 81 -2.53 1.35 -12.05
CA ARG A 81 -2.79 1.39 -10.60
C ARG A 81 -4.07 2.13 -10.23
N ILE A 82 -4.43 3.18 -10.96
CA ILE A 82 -5.60 4.03 -10.64
C ILE A 82 -6.89 3.22 -10.68
N ALA A 83 -7.06 2.34 -11.67
CA ALA A 83 -8.25 1.52 -11.80
C ALA A 83 -8.35 0.53 -10.63
N PHE A 84 -7.24 -0.12 -10.28
CA PHE A 84 -7.21 -1.10 -9.19
C PHE A 84 -7.40 -0.45 -7.81
N ILE A 85 -6.80 0.72 -7.58
CA ILE A 85 -7.03 1.51 -6.36
C ILE A 85 -8.51 1.84 -6.23
N ARG A 86 -9.13 2.40 -7.27
CA ARG A 86 -10.56 2.73 -7.26
C ARG A 86 -11.44 1.51 -7.02
N GLN A 87 -11.07 0.36 -7.60
CA GLN A 87 -11.77 -0.90 -7.39
C GLN A 87 -11.74 -1.30 -5.91
N ALA A 88 -10.57 -1.24 -5.25
CA ALA A 88 -10.44 -1.53 -3.83
C ALA A 88 -11.10 -0.47 -2.93
N GLU A 89 -11.00 0.83 -3.28
CA GLU A 89 -11.71 1.92 -2.57
C GLU A 89 -13.21 1.72 -2.61
N ALA A 90 -13.76 1.28 -3.75
CA ALA A 90 -15.20 0.98 -3.88
C ALA A 90 -15.66 -0.19 -2.99
N MET A 91 -14.75 -1.07 -2.58
CA MET A 91 -15.01 -2.12 -1.58
C MET A 91 -14.85 -1.62 -0.12
N GLY A 92 -14.41 -0.38 0.08
CA GLY A 92 -14.22 0.23 1.40
C GLY A 92 -12.81 0.11 1.97
N PHE A 93 -11.83 -0.36 1.19
CA PHE A 93 -10.45 -0.44 1.65
C PHE A 93 -9.84 0.96 1.92
N ARG A 94 -8.97 1.00 2.92
CA ARG A 94 -8.10 2.14 3.21
C ARG A 94 -6.66 1.80 2.87
N PHE A 95 -5.86 2.82 2.58
CA PHE A 95 -4.51 2.63 2.08
C PHE A 95 -3.44 3.04 3.09
N ALA A 96 -2.50 2.13 3.36
CA ALA A 96 -1.33 2.37 4.19
C ALA A 96 -0.21 3.00 3.36
N SER A 97 0.52 3.96 3.94
CA SER A 97 1.79 4.37 3.36
C SER A 97 2.91 3.45 3.86
N VAL A 98 3.71 2.92 2.94
CA VAL A 98 4.91 2.12 3.23
C VAL A 98 6.11 3.05 3.16
N ILE A 99 6.70 3.38 4.31
CA ILE A 99 7.81 4.33 4.41
C ILE A 99 8.97 3.63 5.10
N HIS A 100 10.08 3.45 4.36
CA HIS A 100 11.27 2.82 4.91
C HIS A 100 11.85 3.65 6.07
N PRO A 101 12.34 3.02 7.17
CA PRO A 101 12.88 3.75 8.31
C PRO A 101 14.09 4.65 8.00
N THR A 102 14.85 4.34 6.95
CA THR A 102 16.02 5.16 6.54
C THR A 102 15.65 6.35 5.64
N ALA A 103 14.38 6.47 5.23
CA ALA A 103 13.94 7.61 4.43
C ALA A 103 13.95 8.90 5.28
N ARG A 104 14.54 9.96 4.74
CA ARG A 104 14.54 11.28 5.39
C ARG A 104 13.47 12.14 4.73
N ILE A 105 12.43 12.41 5.50
CA ILE A 105 11.29 13.22 5.06
C ILE A 105 11.31 14.54 5.80
N SER A 106 11.34 15.65 5.06
CA SER A 106 11.14 16.97 5.64
C SER A 106 9.77 17.04 6.33
N ARG A 107 9.74 17.57 7.56
CA ARG A 107 8.49 17.83 8.31
C ARG A 107 7.54 18.82 7.62
N ARG A 108 8.00 19.52 6.58
CA ARG A 108 7.22 20.43 5.74
C ARG A 108 6.63 19.76 4.48
N SER A 109 6.74 18.45 4.37
CA SER A 109 6.21 17.66 3.26
C SER A 109 4.91 16.96 3.68
N ILE A 110 4.04 16.71 2.71
CA ILE A 110 2.79 15.96 2.91
C ILE A 110 2.94 14.63 2.17
N ILE A 111 2.67 13.54 2.88
CA ILE A 111 2.62 12.19 2.33
C ILE A 111 1.16 11.80 2.13
N GLY A 112 0.79 11.39 0.91
CA GLY A 112 -0.55 10.91 0.62
C GLY A 112 -0.72 9.46 1.05
N ASP A 113 -1.94 9.06 1.41
CA ASP A 113 -2.26 7.68 1.74
C ASP A 113 -1.88 6.73 0.61
N GLY A 114 -1.42 5.53 0.97
CA GLY A 114 -0.92 4.55 0.01
C GLY A 114 0.55 4.70 -0.37
N SER A 115 1.19 5.86 -0.16
CA SER A 115 2.53 6.16 -0.69
C SER A 115 3.56 5.08 -0.37
N ILE A 116 4.40 4.75 -1.35
CA ILE A 116 5.56 3.86 -1.16
C ILE A 116 6.84 4.72 -1.22
N ILE A 117 7.63 4.70 -0.16
CA ILE A 117 8.87 5.49 -0.01
C ILE A 117 9.99 4.54 0.40
N SER A 118 10.86 4.23 -0.55
CA SER A 118 11.95 3.25 -0.39
C SER A 118 13.09 3.73 0.51
N SER A 119 13.99 2.80 0.83
CA SER A 119 15.22 3.05 1.58
C SER A 119 16.06 4.16 0.96
N GLY A 120 16.62 5.03 1.81
CA GLY A 120 17.54 6.09 1.41
C GLY A 120 16.91 7.32 0.73
N VAL A 121 15.59 7.33 0.50
CA VAL A 121 14.90 8.45 -0.15
C VAL A 121 15.02 9.74 0.69
N GLN A 122 15.27 10.86 0.01
CA GLN A 122 15.39 12.20 0.58
C GLN A 122 14.28 13.11 0.03
N ILE A 123 13.39 13.60 0.90
CA ILE A 123 12.31 14.53 0.53
C ILE A 123 12.56 15.88 1.18
N ALA A 124 12.86 16.89 0.36
CA ALA A 124 13.09 18.26 0.78
C ALA A 124 11.78 19.00 1.14
N ALA A 125 11.89 20.16 1.77
CA ALA A 125 10.74 20.98 2.17
C ALA A 125 9.86 21.35 0.97
N LYS A 126 8.54 21.24 1.14
CA LYS A 126 7.53 21.40 0.08
C LYS A 126 7.59 20.36 -1.05
N GLY A 127 8.41 19.32 -0.91
CA GLY A 127 8.33 18.16 -1.79
C GLY A 127 7.03 17.40 -1.55
N VAL A 128 6.28 17.15 -2.61
CA VAL A 128 5.23 16.12 -2.66
C VAL A 128 5.89 14.91 -3.32
N PRO A 129 6.26 13.85 -2.58
CA PRO A 129 6.89 12.70 -3.21
C PRO A 129 5.95 12.08 -4.25
N ALA A 130 6.47 11.95 -5.46
CA ALA A 130 5.83 11.24 -6.55
C ALA A 130 6.26 9.76 -6.53
N VAL A 131 5.74 9.00 -5.58
CA VAL A 131 5.12 7.72 -5.96
C VAL A 131 3.63 7.99 -5.77
N VAL A 132 3.01 8.39 -6.87
CA VAL A 132 1.70 9.07 -6.90
C VAL A 132 0.62 8.16 -6.36
N LEU A 133 0.22 8.42 -5.12
CA LEU A 133 -1.04 7.99 -4.52
C LEU A 133 -1.73 9.21 -3.93
N LYS A 134 -2.32 10.02 -4.82
CA LYS A 134 -3.64 10.63 -4.60
C LYS A 134 -4.26 11.05 -5.92
N HIS A 135 -5.47 10.56 -6.16
CA HIS A 135 -6.44 11.14 -7.07
C HIS A 135 -6.72 12.60 -6.61
N GLY A 136 -7.00 13.48 -7.57
CA GLY A 136 -7.30 14.92 -7.44
C GLY A 136 -7.41 15.53 -6.05
N VAL A 137 -6.57 16.54 -5.78
CA VAL A 137 -6.91 17.58 -4.82
C VAL A 137 -8.03 18.40 -5.45
N ASN A 138 -9.30 18.08 -5.17
CA ASN A 138 -10.38 19.06 -5.32
C ASN A 138 -10.33 19.95 -4.08
N GLY A 139 -9.86 21.18 -4.25
CA GLY A 139 -9.86 22.18 -3.19
C GLY A 139 -8.60 23.05 -3.15
N LEU A 140 -8.33 23.77 -4.23
CA LEU A 140 -7.87 25.17 -4.25
C LEU A 140 -8.36 25.79 -5.56
#